data_AF-A0A7K2Y534-F1
#
_entry.id   AF-A0A7K2Y534-F1
#
_cell.length_a   1.000
_cell.length_b   1.000
_cell.length_c   1.000
_cell.angle_alpha   90.00
_cell.angle_beta   90.00
_cell.angle_gamma   90.00
#
_symmetry.space_group_name_H-M   'P 1'
#
loop_
_entity.id
_entity.type
_entity.pdbx_description
1 polymer ?
#
loop_
_entity_poly.entity_id
_entity_poly.type
_entity_poly.pdbx_seq_one_letter_code
_entity_poly.pdbx_strand_id
1 'polypeptide(L)'
;MGLNSVTYNGTTTIAISSGLFTWTASDLTLRVRPNLTWTATRGDKSASGATAQDAVDNLAAAEAKAERAARLTARSTKGQFFAREMRTHLHIGARTRRFAKRWTADGHRDVMQAIADANNYRGSLNAEREAIFRTAFSALCSWEKHIDGYRTDAALISHINAMSPYQFVGLIGDMIDAGISNVGEGERFFAQMARRLYAQAA
;
A
#
# COMPACT_ATOMS: atom_id res chain seq x y z
N MET A 1 19.98 -7.84 -42.94
CA MET A 1 19.17 -7.09 -41.96
C MET A 1 18.05 -8.02 -41.52
N GLY A 2 18.09 -8.46 -40.26
CA GLY A 2 17.17 -9.48 -39.74
C GLY A 2 15.74 -8.94 -39.62
N LEU A 3 14.79 -9.71 -40.11
CA LEU A 3 13.37 -9.48 -39.90
C LEU A 3 12.99 -10.04 -38.53
N ASN A 4 12.64 -9.16 -37.59
CA ASN A 4 12.06 -9.58 -36.33
C ASN A 4 10.53 -9.60 -36.51
N SER A 5 9.94 -10.80 -36.59
CA SER A 5 8.50 -11.00 -36.55
C SER A 5 8.05 -11.21 -35.11
N VAL A 6 7.03 -10.49 -34.66
CA VAL A 6 6.38 -10.71 -33.36
C VAL A 6 4.90 -10.97 -33.61
N THR A 7 4.42 -12.13 -33.16
CA THR A 7 3.00 -12.51 -33.22
C THR A 7 2.28 -12.03 -31.97
N TYR A 8 1.16 -11.32 -32.14
CA TYR A 8 0.29 -10.89 -31.06
C TYR A 8 -1.07 -11.60 -31.13
N ASN A 9 -1.49 -12.22 -30.03
CA ASN A 9 -2.83 -12.81 -29.88
C ASN A 9 -3.75 -11.86 -29.09
N GLY A 10 -4.59 -11.09 -29.80
CA GLY A 10 -5.63 -10.23 -29.21
C GLY A 10 -6.01 -9.01 -30.07
N THR A 11 -7.10 -8.32 -29.72
CA THR A 11 -7.54 -7.09 -30.39
C THR A 11 -6.75 -5.89 -29.88
N THR A 12 -5.94 -5.26 -30.75
CA THR A 12 -5.15 -4.06 -30.43
C THR A 12 -5.49 -2.94 -31.42
N THR A 13 -5.81 -1.75 -30.92
CA THR A 13 -5.96 -0.56 -31.77
C THR A 13 -4.61 0.13 -31.88
N ILE A 14 -4.09 0.28 -33.09
CA ILE A 14 -2.80 0.97 -33.31
C ILE A 14 -3.06 2.20 -34.17
N ALA A 15 -2.84 3.39 -33.60
CA ALA A 15 -2.86 4.64 -34.33
C ALA A 15 -1.44 4.91 -34.88
N ILE A 16 -1.29 4.97 -36.21
CA ILE A 16 0.00 5.18 -36.86
C ILE A 16 -0.14 6.30 -37.89
N SER A 17 0.76 7.29 -37.84
CA SER A 17 0.63 8.53 -38.62
C SER A 17 1.03 8.42 -40.10
N SER A 18 1.67 7.34 -40.54
CA SER A 18 1.84 6.98 -41.97
C SER A 18 2.66 5.70 -42.14
N GLY A 19 2.15 4.74 -42.91
CA GLY A 19 2.84 3.50 -43.27
C GLY A 19 2.00 2.58 -44.15
N LEU A 20 2.64 1.83 -45.06
CA LEU A 20 1.98 0.84 -45.93
C LEU A 20 1.89 -0.51 -45.19
N PHE A 21 0.70 -1.12 -45.14
CA PHE A 21 0.47 -2.40 -44.46
C PHE A 21 -0.02 -3.47 -45.43
N THR A 22 0.32 -4.73 -45.16
CA THR A 22 -0.28 -5.90 -45.79
C THR A 22 -0.91 -6.75 -44.69
N TRP A 23 -2.16 -7.15 -44.86
CA TRP A 23 -2.96 -7.83 -43.85
C TRP A 23 -3.12 -9.30 -44.22
N THR A 24 -2.80 -10.21 -43.29
CA THR A 24 -3.17 -11.63 -43.38
C THR A 24 -3.80 -12.06 -42.05
N ALA A 25 -4.92 -12.77 -42.15
CA ALA A 25 -6.01 -12.87 -41.16
C ALA A 25 -5.69 -13.56 -39.80
N SER A 26 -4.44 -13.64 -39.38
CA SER A 26 -4.04 -14.36 -38.17
C SER A 26 -2.85 -13.75 -37.43
N ASP A 27 -2.03 -12.95 -38.12
CA ASP A 27 -0.78 -12.43 -37.59
C ASP A 27 -0.62 -10.95 -37.96
N LEU A 28 -0.50 -10.08 -36.95
CA LEU A 28 -0.12 -8.70 -37.16
C LEU A 28 1.41 -8.59 -37.23
N THR A 29 1.96 -8.50 -38.45
CA THR A 29 3.39 -8.22 -38.65
C THR A 29 3.60 -6.72 -38.81
N LEU A 30 4.14 -6.04 -37.80
CA LEU A 30 4.46 -4.61 -37.85
C LEU A 30 5.88 -4.38 -38.38
N ARG A 31 6.02 -3.72 -39.54
CA ARG A 31 7.30 -3.14 -39.99
C ARG A 31 7.37 -1.67 -39.56
N VAL A 32 7.94 -1.40 -38.39
CA VAL A 32 8.20 -0.02 -37.94
C VAL A 32 9.54 0.44 -38.53
N ARG A 33 9.57 1.61 -39.17
CA ARG A 33 10.82 2.22 -39.62
C ARG A 33 11.66 2.65 -38.41
N PRO A 34 13.00 2.54 -38.44
CA PRO A 34 13.83 3.15 -37.42
C PRO A 34 13.54 4.66 -37.40
N ASN A 35 13.29 5.22 -36.21
CA ASN A 35 12.96 6.63 -35.91
C ASN A 35 11.48 7.05 -35.94
N LEU A 36 10.52 6.12 -35.90
CA LEU A 36 9.12 6.46 -35.62
C LEU A 36 8.75 6.11 -34.17
N THR A 37 8.36 7.13 -33.40
CA THR A 37 7.71 6.95 -32.10
C THR A 37 6.35 6.31 -32.30
N TRP A 38 6.04 5.29 -31.52
CA TRP A 38 4.77 4.58 -31.59
C TRP A 38 4.13 4.51 -30.21
N THR A 39 2.80 4.33 -30.22
CA THR A 39 1.97 4.21 -29.02
C THR A 39 1.04 3.02 -29.22
N ALA A 40 1.08 2.04 -28.33
CA ALA A 40 0.06 0.99 -28.27
C ALA A 40 -0.80 1.14 -27.02
N THR A 41 -2.08 0.82 -27.18
CA THR A 41 -3.07 0.81 -26.11
C THR A 41 -3.78 -0.54 -26.05
N ARG A 42 -3.97 -1.06 -24.84
CA ARG A 42 -4.80 -2.24 -24.57
C ARG A 42 -5.67 -1.95 -23.34
N GLY A 43 -6.96 -1.77 -23.56
CA GLY A 43 -7.86 -1.27 -22.52
C GLY A 43 -7.50 0.15 -22.09
N ASP A 44 -7.39 0.39 -20.78
CA ASP A 44 -7.01 1.64 -20.12
C ASP A 44 -5.49 1.87 -20.01
N LYS A 45 -4.67 0.95 -20.54
CA LYS A 45 -3.21 0.99 -20.44
C LYS A 45 -2.57 1.42 -21.75
N SER A 46 -1.56 2.29 -21.66
CA SER A 46 -0.76 2.76 -22.79
C SER A 46 0.74 2.53 -22.56
N ALA A 47 1.48 2.26 -23.63
CA ALA A 47 2.94 2.16 -23.62
C ALA A 47 3.54 2.88 -24.85
N SER A 48 4.66 3.57 -24.65
CA SER A 48 5.45 4.23 -25.69
C SER A 48 6.95 3.92 -25.50
N GLY A 49 7.70 3.89 -26.61
CA GLY A 49 9.14 3.54 -26.60
C GLY A 49 9.86 3.96 -27.88
N ALA A 50 11.20 4.00 -27.83
CA ALA A 50 12.05 4.34 -28.97
C ALA A 50 12.12 3.20 -30.01
N THR A 51 11.91 1.96 -29.57
CA THR A 51 11.80 0.78 -30.44
C THR A 51 10.55 -0.05 -30.09
N ALA A 52 10.13 -0.93 -31.01
CA ALA A 52 9.02 -1.87 -30.78
C ALA A 52 9.30 -2.81 -29.59
N GLN A 53 10.56 -3.14 -29.34
CA GLN A 53 10.98 -4.02 -28.26
C GLN A 53 10.88 -3.34 -26.88
N ASP A 54 11.29 -2.07 -26.77
CA ASP A 54 11.27 -1.34 -25.49
C ASP A 54 9.88 -1.25 -24.88
N ALA A 55 8.83 -1.05 -25.70
CA ALA A 55 7.48 -0.98 -25.15
C ALA A 55 6.85 -2.35 -24.88
N VAL A 56 7.31 -3.43 -25.53
CA VAL A 56 6.97 -4.80 -25.11
C VAL A 56 7.55 -5.08 -23.74
N ASP A 57 8.82 -4.72 -23.53
CA ASP A 57 9.51 -4.92 -22.25
C ASP A 57 8.87 -4.05 -21.15
N ASN A 58 8.50 -2.81 -21.45
CA ASN A 58 7.79 -1.93 -20.51
C ASN A 58 6.37 -2.44 -20.18
N LEU A 59 5.65 -2.98 -21.16
CA LEU A 59 4.30 -3.55 -20.94
C LEU A 59 4.39 -4.82 -20.09
N ALA A 60 5.32 -5.72 -20.39
CA ALA A 60 5.57 -6.93 -19.61
C ALA A 60 5.97 -6.59 -18.16
N ALA A 61 6.82 -5.56 -17.97
CA ALA A 61 7.18 -5.07 -16.65
C ALA A 61 5.99 -4.46 -15.89
N ALA A 62 5.11 -3.72 -16.58
CA ALA A 62 3.89 -3.16 -16.00
C ALA A 62 2.88 -4.25 -15.60
N GLU A 63 2.72 -5.28 -16.43
CA GLU A 63 1.87 -6.44 -16.14
C GLU A 63 2.41 -7.25 -14.96
N ALA A 64 3.71 -7.54 -14.92
CA ALA A 64 4.34 -8.23 -13.79
C ALA A 64 4.22 -7.42 -12.49
N LYS A 65 4.34 -6.08 -12.56
CA LYS A 65 4.12 -5.19 -11.41
C LYS A 65 2.66 -5.21 -10.95
N ALA A 66 1.70 -5.21 -11.88
CA ALA A 66 0.28 -5.29 -11.57
C ALA A 66 -0.10 -6.64 -10.97
N GLU A 67 0.40 -7.75 -11.50
CA GLU A 67 0.15 -9.09 -10.97
C GLU A 67 0.78 -9.27 -9.59
N ARG A 68 2.00 -8.76 -9.39
CA ARG A 68 2.63 -8.75 -8.07
C ARG A 68 1.84 -7.91 -7.07
N ALA A 69 1.33 -6.74 -7.47
CA ALA A 69 0.48 -5.91 -6.64
C ALA A 69 -0.83 -6.64 -6.27
N ALA A 70 -1.49 -7.28 -7.24
CA ALA A 70 -2.71 -8.06 -7.03
C ALA A 70 -2.52 -9.25 -6.09
N ARG A 71 -1.41 -9.98 -6.22
CA ARG A 71 -1.05 -11.08 -5.31
C ARG A 71 -0.76 -10.57 -3.89
N LEU A 72 -0.12 -9.40 -3.76
CA LEU A 72 0.14 -8.76 -2.47
C LEU A 72 -1.15 -8.30 -1.80
N THR A 73 -2.11 -7.74 -2.53
CA THR A 73 -3.43 -7.37 -1.97
C THR A 73 -4.28 -8.57 -1.63
N ALA A 74 -4.27 -9.63 -2.44
CA ALA A 74 -5.00 -10.87 -2.14
C ALA A 74 -4.49 -11.57 -0.87
N ARG A 75 -3.23 -11.34 -0.49
CA ARG A 75 -2.60 -11.92 0.70
C ARG A 75 -2.50 -10.94 1.87
N SER A 76 -2.85 -9.66 1.67
CA SER A 76 -2.74 -8.67 2.73
C SER A 76 -3.87 -8.81 3.73
N THR A 77 -3.52 -8.86 5.01
CA THR A 77 -4.49 -8.83 6.11
C THR A 77 -5.15 -7.44 6.23
N LYS A 78 -6.24 -7.35 7.01
CA LYS A 78 -6.94 -6.07 7.23
C LYS A 78 -6.02 -5.04 7.88
N GLY A 79 -5.21 -5.47 8.85
CA GLY A 79 -4.21 -4.67 9.53
C GLY A 79 -3.10 -4.18 8.59
N GLN A 80 -2.62 -5.02 7.68
CA GLN A 80 -1.64 -4.62 6.66
C GLN A 80 -2.21 -3.59 5.67
N PHE A 81 -3.47 -3.75 5.29
CA PHE A 81 -4.17 -2.81 4.42
C PHE A 81 -4.34 -1.45 5.13
N PHE A 82 -4.84 -1.46 6.37
CA PHE A 82 -4.91 -0.27 7.22
C PHE A 82 -3.54 0.42 7.34
N ALA A 83 -2.50 -0.34 7.69
CA ALA A 83 -1.18 0.21 7.93
C ALA A 83 -0.61 0.89 6.69
N ARG A 84 -0.82 0.30 5.51
CA ARG A 84 -0.41 0.90 4.23
C ARG A 84 -1.17 2.20 3.97
N GLU A 85 -2.49 2.20 4.08
CA GLU A 85 -3.29 3.38 3.78
C GLU A 85 -3.05 4.53 4.77
N MET A 86 -2.88 4.22 6.05
CA MET A 86 -2.54 5.21 7.08
C MET A 86 -1.16 5.83 6.82
N ARG A 87 -0.16 5.02 6.46
CA ARG A 87 1.17 5.52 6.09
C ARG A 87 1.13 6.41 4.86
N THR A 88 0.34 6.04 3.85
CA THR A 88 0.15 6.88 2.65
C THR A 88 -0.53 8.19 3.01
N HIS A 89 -1.62 8.15 3.79
CA HIS A 89 -2.40 9.32 4.16
C HIS A 89 -1.59 10.36 4.94
N LEU A 90 -0.79 9.92 5.91
CA LEU A 90 0.03 10.79 6.76
C LEU A 90 1.48 10.93 6.26
N HIS A 91 1.78 10.46 5.05
CA HIS A 91 3.12 10.47 4.45
C HIS A 91 4.22 9.88 5.37
N ILE A 92 3.92 8.79 6.08
CA ILE A 92 4.83 8.12 7.02
C ILE A 92 5.75 7.15 6.28
N GLY A 93 7.00 7.54 6.09
CA GLY A 93 8.07 6.65 5.63
C GLY A 93 8.78 5.94 6.80
N ALA A 94 9.58 4.91 6.49
CA ALA A 94 10.31 4.11 7.49
C ALA A 94 11.29 4.91 8.36
N ARG A 95 11.76 6.07 7.89
CA ARG A 95 12.68 6.98 8.62
C ARG A 95 11.97 8.13 9.32
N THR A 96 10.63 8.14 9.31
CA THR A 96 9.86 9.20 9.94
C THR A 96 10.11 9.16 11.44
N ARG A 97 10.53 10.28 12.00
CA ARG A 97 10.72 10.43 13.46
C ARG A 97 9.37 10.74 14.12
N ARG A 98 9.21 10.28 15.36
CA ARG A 98 8.02 10.54 16.19
C ARG A 98 7.80 12.04 16.40
N PHE A 99 8.85 12.73 16.87
CA PHE A 99 8.86 14.18 17.08
C PHE A 99 9.54 14.86 15.89
N ALA A 100 8.78 15.11 14.81
CA ALA A 100 9.28 15.82 13.62
C ALA A 100 8.48 17.10 13.40
N LYS A 101 9.12 18.13 12.83
CA LYS A 101 8.53 19.48 12.65
C LYS A 101 7.20 19.51 11.89
N ARG A 102 6.93 18.51 11.04
CA ARG A 102 5.69 18.41 10.25
C ARG A 102 4.48 17.93 11.04
N TRP A 103 4.69 17.40 12.24
CA TRP A 103 3.67 16.87 13.11
C TRP A 103 3.20 17.94 14.10
N THR A 104 2.00 17.78 14.64
CA THR A 104 1.45 18.73 15.62
C THR A 104 2.28 18.76 16.91
N ALA A 105 2.83 17.61 17.29
CA ALA A 105 3.95 17.46 18.25
C ALA A 105 4.45 16.01 18.24
N ASP A 106 3.54 15.04 18.11
CA ASP A 106 3.80 13.62 18.25
C ASP A 106 3.11 12.85 17.11
N GLY A 107 3.90 12.23 16.23
CA GLY A 107 3.38 11.44 15.12
C GLY A 107 2.52 10.25 15.54
N HIS A 108 2.61 9.76 16.80
CA HIS A 108 1.64 8.78 17.31
C HIS A 108 0.27 9.41 17.50
N ARG A 109 0.20 10.61 18.10
CA ARG A 109 -1.06 11.34 18.30
C ARG A 109 -1.72 11.69 16.98
N ASP A 110 -0.95 12.07 15.96
CA ASP A 110 -1.50 12.36 14.62
C ASP A 110 -2.12 11.10 13.97
N VAL A 111 -1.53 9.92 14.16
CA VAL A 111 -2.13 8.64 13.73
C VAL A 111 -3.45 8.37 14.47
N MET A 112 -3.46 8.58 15.79
CA MET A 112 -4.66 8.35 16.60
C MET A 112 -5.78 9.33 16.26
N GLN A 113 -5.44 10.59 16.02
CA GLN A 113 -6.39 11.62 15.60
C GLN A 113 -7.02 11.26 14.26
N ALA A 114 -6.25 10.78 13.28
CA ALA A 114 -6.79 10.35 11.99
C ALA A 114 -7.80 9.19 12.12
N ILE A 115 -7.58 8.27 13.06
CA ILE A 115 -8.53 7.18 13.35
C ILE A 115 -9.80 7.73 14.03
N ALA A 116 -9.62 8.61 15.02
CA ALA A 116 -10.73 9.24 15.74
C ALA A 116 -11.60 10.09 14.80
N ASP A 117 -10.97 10.88 13.92
CA ASP A 117 -11.65 11.74 12.96
C ASP A 117 -12.45 10.92 11.96
N ALA A 118 -11.88 9.84 11.43
CA ALA A 118 -12.60 8.93 10.54
C ALA A 118 -13.83 8.29 11.21
N ASN A 119 -13.79 8.08 12.53
CA ASN A 119 -14.92 7.52 13.26
C ASN A 119 -15.99 8.56 13.63
N ASN A 120 -15.57 9.77 14.03
CA ASN A 120 -16.45 10.78 14.61
C ASN A 120 -16.98 11.80 13.59
N TYR A 121 -16.24 12.03 12.50
CA TYR A 121 -16.56 13.06 11.50
C TYR A 121 -16.69 12.43 10.10
N ARG A 122 -17.89 11.94 9.78
CA ARG A 122 -18.18 11.38 8.45
C ARG A 122 -17.96 12.41 7.35
N GLY A 123 -17.32 11.99 6.25
CA GLY A 123 -17.00 12.86 5.12
C GLY A 123 -15.72 13.69 5.30
N SER A 124 -15.00 13.55 6.42
CA SER A 124 -13.66 14.12 6.59
C SER A 124 -12.62 13.47 5.67
N LEU A 125 -12.87 12.23 5.25
CA LEU A 125 -12.10 11.47 4.29
C LEU A 125 -13.03 10.95 3.18
N ASN A 126 -12.44 10.45 2.08
CA ASN A 126 -13.25 9.71 1.11
C ASN A 126 -13.80 8.42 1.76
N ALA A 127 -14.94 7.93 1.24
CA ALA A 127 -15.69 6.85 1.87
C ALA A 127 -14.87 5.54 2.03
N GLU A 128 -14.00 5.24 1.07
CA GLU A 128 -13.13 4.06 1.12
C GLU A 128 -12.13 4.17 2.28
N ARG A 129 -11.39 5.28 2.37
CA ARG A 129 -10.40 5.51 3.42
C ARG A 129 -11.04 5.61 4.80
N GLU A 130 -12.19 6.28 4.88
CA GLU A 130 -12.97 6.37 6.12
C GLU A 130 -13.34 4.98 6.63
N ALA A 131 -13.85 4.10 5.76
CA ALA A 131 -14.20 2.73 6.12
C ALA A 131 -13.00 1.95 6.65
N ILE A 132 -11.82 2.11 6.03
CA ILE A 132 -10.58 1.45 6.45
C ILE A 132 -10.14 1.94 7.82
N PHE A 133 -10.09 3.25 8.04
CA PHE A 133 -9.59 3.82 9.29
C PHE A 133 -10.53 3.53 10.46
N ARG A 134 -11.84 3.52 10.22
CA ARG A 134 -12.84 3.13 11.23
C ARG A 134 -12.66 1.72 11.77
N THR A 135 -12.08 0.79 10.98
CA THR A 135 -11.78 -0.57 11.50
C THR A 135 -10.77 -0.56 12.64
N ALA A 136 -9.95 0.48 12.75
CA ALA A 136 -8.95 0.64 13.80
C ALA A 136 -9.50 1.24 15.10
N PHE A 137 -10.77 1.66 15.15
CA PHE A 137 -11.30 2.41 16.29
C PHE A 137 -11.25 1.62 17.62
N SER A 138 -11.60 0.34 17.60
CA SER A 138 -11.47 -0.52 18.80
C SER A 138 -10.01 -0.70 19.24
N ALA A 139 -9.07 -0.79 18.29
CA ALA A 139 -7.64 -0.84 18.59
C ALA A 139 -7.16 0.48 19.21
N LEU A 140 -7.62 1.62 18.69
CA LEU A 140 -7.40 2.96 19.26
C LEU A 140 -7.86 3.01 20.72
N CYS A 141 -9.13 2.72 21.00
CA CYS A 141 -9.66 2.77 22.37
C CYS A 141 -8.92 1.83 23.33
N SER A 142 -8.52 0.66 22.85
CA SER A 142 -7.71 -0.28 23.62
C SER A 142 -6.32 0.29 23.93
N TRP A 143 -5.66 0.92 22.95
CA TRP A 143 -4.36 1.53 23.15
C TRP A 143 -4.45 2.70 24.13
N GLU A 144 -5.44 3.58 23.98
CA GLU A 144 -5.63 4.72 24.89
C GLU A 144 -5.84 4.24 26.32
N LYS A 145 -6.68 3.23 26.53
CA LYS A 145 -6.93 2.72 27.88
C LYS A 145 -5.70 2.11 28.53
N HIS A 146 -4.91 1.34 27.78
CA HIS A 146 -3.85 0.51 28.37
C HIS A 146 -2.47 1.17 28.33
N ILE A 147 -2.14 1.84 27.22
CA ILE A 147 -0.85 2.50 27.02
C ILE A 147 -0.91 3.95 27.51
N ASP A 148 -1.83 4.76 26.97
CA ASP A 148 -1.94 6.18 27.37
C ASP A 148 -2.47 6.35 28.80
N GLY A 149 -3.35 5.43 29.23
CA GLY A 149 -3.87 5.35 30.59
C GLY A 149 -2.93 4.70 31.59
N TYR A 150 -1.69 4.33 31.19
CA TYR A 150 -0.67 3.72 32.04
C TYR A 150 -1.16 2.47 32.82
N ARG A 151 -2.01 1.64 32.20
CA ARG A 151 -2.59 0.44 32.84
C ARG A 151 -1.87 -0.85 32.48
N THR A 152 -0.72 -0.76 31.82
CA THR A 152 0.13 -1.90 31.49
C THR A 152 1.53 -1.70 32.04
N ASP A 153 2.39 -2.68 31.79
CA ASP A 153 3.78 -2.70 32.19
C ASP A 153 4.57 -1.48 31.66
N ALA A 154 5.37 -0.86 32.53
CA ALA A 154 6.12 0.36 32.20
C ALA A 154 7.19 0.13 31.11
N ALA A 155 7.83 -1.05 31.07
CA ALA A 155 8.80 -1.39 30.04
C ALA A 155 8.12 -1.53 28.68
N LEU A 156 6.92 -2.12 28.63
CA LEU A 156 6.11 -2.16 27.42
C LEU A 156 5.69 -0.76 26.94
N ILE A 157 5.24 0.11 27.86
CA ILE A 157 4.87 1.50 27.53
C ILE A 157 6.09 2.23 26.95
N SER A 158 7.24 2.11 27.59
CA SER A 158 8.51 2.69 27.11
C SER A 158 8.87 2.16 25.72
N HIS A 159 8.76 0.85 25.51
CA HIS A 159 9.03 0.21 24.22
C HIS A 159 8.12 0.73 23.10
N ILE A 160 6.81 0.83 23.35
CA ILE A 160 5.85 1.39 22.39
C ILE A 160 6.13 2.87 22.15
N ASN A 161 6.47 3.63 23.19
CA ASN A 161 6.82 5.04 23.06
C ASN A 161 8.11 5.28 22.26
N ALA A 162 9.03 4.32 22.26
CA ALA A 162 10.26 4.38 21.47
C ALA A 162 10.02 4.03 19.98
N MET A 163 8.85 3.50 19.61
CA MET A 163 8.54 3.20 18.22
C MET A 163 8.51 4.47 17.37
N SER A 164 8.93 4.33 16.11
CA SER A 164 8.62 5.34 15.09
C SER A 164 7.12 5.28 14.72
N PRO A 165 6.55 6.37 14.16
CA PRO A 165 5.18 6.33 13.63
C PRO A 165 4.97 5.21 12.60
N TYR A 166 6.02 4.83 11.86
CA TYR A 166 5.94 3.72 10.90
C TYR A 166 5.69 2.38 11.59
N GLN A 167 6.42 2.11 12.67
CA GLN A 167 6.27 0.91 13.50
C GLN A 167 4.95 0.95 14.27
N PHE A 168 4.58 2.11 14.81
CA PHE A 168 3.35 2.31 15.54
C PHE A 168 2.10 2.03 14.70
N VAL A 169 2.05 2.52 13.46
CA VAL A 169 0.98 2.16 12.51
C VAL A 169 0.96 0.66 12.22
N GLY A 170 2.13 0.00 12.22
CA GLY A 170 2.23 -1.45 12.12
C GLY A 170 1.59 -2.17 13.32
N LEU A 171 1.90 -1.71 14.54
CA LEU A 171 1.31 -2.22 15.78
C LEU A 171 -0.22 -2.11 15.78
N ILE A 172 -0.78 -0.97 15.35
CA ILE A 172 -2.24 -0.83 15.22
C ILE A 172 -2.78 -1.82 14.18
N GLY A 173 -2.06 -2.04 13.08
CA GLY A 173 -2.39 -3.10 12.12
C GLY A 173 -2.43 -4.49 12.77
N ASP A 174 -1.42 -4.85 13.55
CA ASP A 174 -1.36 -6.13 14.26
C ASP A 174 -2.52 -6.29 15.25
N MET A 175 -2.94 -5.20 15.91
CA MET A 175 -4.12 -5.17 16.79
C MET A 175 -5.43 -5.43 16.02
N ILE A 176 -5.58 -4.88 14.81
CA ILE A 176 -6.72 -5.14 13.93
C ILE A 176 -6.75 -6.62 13.52
N ASP A 177 -5.60 -7.18 13.14
CA ASP A 177 -5.49 -8.58 12.73
C ASP A 177 -5.69 -9.56 13.88
N ALA A 178 -5.33 -9.16 15.10
CA ALA A 178 -5.67 -9.89 16.33
C ALA A 178 -7.17 -9.82 16.68
N GLY A 179 -7.96 -9.03 15.96
CA GLY A 179 -9.40 -8.91 16.15
C GLY A 179 -9.80 -8.14 17.40
N ILE A 180 -8.98 -7.20 17.87
CA ILE A 180 -9.26 -6.44 19.09
C ILE A 180 -10.50 -5.56 18.86
N SER A 181 -11.58 -5.95 19.51
CA SER A 181 -12.89 -5.30 19.47
C SER A 181 -13.25 -4.61 20.79
N ASN A 182 -12.64 -5.06 21.90
CA ASN A 182 -12.91 -4.58 23.24
C ASN A 182 -11.63 -4.49 24.11
N VAL A 183 -11.80 -3.92 25.30
CA VAL A 183 -10.71 -3.70 26.25
C VAL A 183 -10.02 -4.99 26.71
N GLY A 184 -10.78 -6.05 26.97
CA GLY A 184 -10.24 -7.29 27.52
C GLY A 184 -9.34 -8.03 26.51
N GLU A 185 -9.68 -7.98 25.22
CA GLU A 185 -8.81 -8.44 24.14
C GLU A 185 -7.53 -7.62 24.05
N GLY A 186 -7.67 -6.29 24.18
CA GLY A 186 -6.56 -5.36 24.33
C GLY A 186 -5.57 -5.73 25.42
N GLU A 187 -6.09 -6.00 26.61
CA GLU A 187 -5.29 -6.35 27.78
C GLU A 187 -4.50 -7.64 27.53
N ARG A 188 -5.16 -8.68 26.98
CA ARG A 188 -4.50 -9.94 26.63
C ARG A 188 -3.42 -9.74 25.57
N PHE A 189 -3.68 -8.91 24.57
CA PHE A 189 -2.71 -8.58 23.52
C PHE A 189 -1.45 -7.94 24.11
N PHE A 190 -1.60 -6.89 24.92
CA PHE A 190 -0.47 -6.21 25.54
C PHE A 190 0.26 -7.10 26.57
N ALA A 191 -0.46 -7.93 27.32
CA ALA A 191 0.16 -8.90 28.23
C ALA A 191 1.00 -9.97 27.48
N GLN A 192 0.58 -10.39 26.28
CA GLN A 192 1.39 -11.26 25.42
C GLN A 192 2.62 -10.52 24.88
N MET A 193 2.46 -9.26 24.48
CA MET A 193 3.56 -8.43 23.97
C MET A 193 4.63 -8.19 25.05
N ALA A 194 4.21 -7.86 26.28
CA ALA A 194 5.12 -7.72 27.43
C ALA A 194 5.91 -9.01 27.69
N ARG A 195 5.25 -10.18 27.69
CA ARG A 195 5.93 -11.47 27.85
C ARG A 195 7.01 -11.72 26.78
N ARG A 196 6.74 -11.37 25.53
CA ARG A 196 7.72 -11.50 24.44
C ARG A 196 8.89 -10.53 24.62
N LEU A 197 8.63 -9.31 25.07
CA LEU A 197 9.67 -8.31 25.34
C LEU A 197 10.64 -8.83 26.42
N TYR A 198 10.11 -9.39 27.50
CA TYR A 198 10.94 -9.97 28.56
C TYR A 198 11.72 -11.21 28.11
N ALA A 199 11.10 -12.08 27.29
CA ALA A 199 11.79 -13.25 26.75
C ALA A 199 12.94 -12.90 25.80
N GLN A 200 12.94 -11.72 25.17
CA GLN A 200 14.03 -11.24 24.32
C GLN A 200 15.17 -10.59 25.11
N ALA A 201 14.94 -10.24 26.37
CA ALA A 201 15.91 -9.59 27.25
C ALA A 201 16.62 -10.56 28.22
N ALA A 202 16.14 -11.81 28.29
CA ALA A 202 16.71 -12.90 29.09
C ALA A 202 17.70 -13.73 28.27
#